data_AF-A0A415U4U4-F1
#
_entry.id   AF-A0A415U4U4-F1
#
_cell.length_a   1.000
_cell.length_b   1.000
_cell.length_c   1.000
_cell.angle_alpha   90.00
_cell.angle_beta   90.00
_cell.angle_gamma   90.00
#
_symmetry.space_group_name_H-M   'P 1'
#
loop_
_entity.id
_entity.type
_entity.pdbx_description
1 polymer ?
#
loop_
_entity_poly.entity_id
_entity_poly.type
_entity_poly.pdbx_seq_one_letter_code
_entity_poly.pdbx_strand_id
1 'polypeptide(L)'
;MLGTKEVRERIEVYLEKLENFTTTDLKRLLKDDGYIYNVDYDVYAFSNAVAYLKRNSYIEPTGVKGSYRVIKKKSKSVDESTEEFKTLNKELELKEMREKVKKCVRETYLELEKILDEEKPSVYGRNRHTYEDVTTLIEYMRKFDFIVEE
;
A
#
# COMPACT_ATOMS: atom_id res chain seq x y z
N MET A 1 -10.82 -4.17 1.76
CA MET A 1 -10.79 -5.34 0.85
C MET A 1 -10.76 -4.84 -0.59
N LEU A 2 -9.67 -5.12 -1.28
CA LEU A 2 -9.45 -4.95 -2.70
C LEU A 2 -10.54 -5.64 -3.51
N GLY A 3 -10.99 -4.96 -4.55
CA GLY A 3 -11.93 -5.53 -5.52
C GLY A 3 -11.25 -6.57 -6.42
N THR A 4 -12.05 -7.43 -7.04
CA THR A 4 -11.58 -8.41 -8.05
C THR A 4 -10.74 -7.77 -9.17
N LYS A 5 -11.10 -6.55 -9.59
CA LYS A 5 -10.39 -5.81 -10.63
C LYS A 5 -8.95 -5.46 -10.23
N GLU A 6 -8.77 -5.04 -8.99
CA GLU A 6 -7.49 -4.60 -8.45
C GLU A 6 -6.54 -5.77 -8.21
N VAL A 7 -7.06 -6.88 -7.66
CA VAL A 7 -6.30 -8.15 -7.52
C VAL A 7 -5.83 -8.66 -8.89
N ARG A 8 -6.67 -8.55 -9.92
CA ARG A 8 -6.31 -8.94 -11.30
C ARG A 8 -5.16 -8.09 -11.83
N GLU A 9 -5.25 -6.77 -11.72
CA GLU A 9 -4.23 -5.85 -12.23
C GLU A 9 -2.87 -6.10 -11.57
N ARG A 10 -2.85 -6.41 -10.27
CA ARG A 10 -1.63 -6.82 -9.57
C ARG A 10 -1.08 -8.15 -10.08
N ILE A 11 -1.94 -9.15 -10.32
CA ILE A 11 -1.51 -10.43 -10.89
C ILE A 11 -0.90 -10.24 -12.28
N GLU A 12 -1.50 -9.40 -13.13
CA GLU A 12 -1.01 -9.13 -14.50
C GLU A 12 0.43 -8.60 -14.52
N VAL A 13 0.83 -7.78 -13.55
CA VAL A 13 2.22 -7.30 -13.40
C VAL A 13 3.21 -8.47 -13.22
N TYR A 14 2.84 -9.49 -12.45
CA TYR A 14 3.70 -10.67 -12.27
C TYR A 14 3.70 -11.58 -13.50
N LEU A 15 2.57 -11.70 -14.20
CA LEU A 15 2.49 -12.49 -15.44
C LEU A 15 3.43 -11.97 -16.52
N GLU A 16 3.84 -10.70 -16.46
CA GLU A 16 4.84 -10.17 -17.39
C GLU A 16 6.22 -10.83 -17.25
N LYS A 17 6.54 -11.32 -16.05
CA LYS A 17 7.86 -11.83 -15.66
C LYS A 17 7.88 -13.36 -15.53
N LEU A 18 6.70 -13.99 -15.53
CA LEU A 18 6.54 -15.42 -15.29
C LEU A 18 6.15 -16.14 -16.58
N GLU A 19 6.73 -17.31 -16.80
CA GLU A 19 6.35 -18.20 -17.91
C GLU A 19 5.36 -19.26 -17.43
N ASN A 20 5.56 -19.77 -16.21
CA ASN A 20 4.67 -20.71 -15.53
C ASN A 20 4.55 -20.29 -14.06
N PHE A 21 3.39 -20.54 -13.46
CA PHE A 21 3.15 -20.24 -12.04
C PHE A 21 2.06 -21.13 -11.45
N THR A 22 2.05 -21.24 -10.12
CA THR A 22 0.92 -21.81 -9.38
C THR A 22 0.12 -20.72 -8.66
N THR A 23 -1.13 -21.00 -8.32
CA THR A 23 -1.94 -20.09 -7.48
C THR A 23 -1.29 -19.83 -6.12
N THR A 24 -0.48 -20.75 -5.63
CA THR A 24 0.28 -20.59 -4.38
C THR A 24 1.40 -19.58 -4.56
N ASP A 25 2.12 -19.64 -5.69
CA ASP A 25 3.18 -18.69 -6.02
C ASP A 25 2.61 -17.27 -6.14
N LEU A 26 1.48 -17.10 -6.82
CA LEU A 26 0.81 -15.79 -6.91
C LEU A 26 0.40 -15.24 -5.54
N LYS A 27 -0.15 -16.09 -4.66
CA LYS A 27 -0.51 -15.65 -3.29
C LYS A 27 0.74 -15.23 -2.50
N ARG A 28 1.86 -15.93 -2.69
CA ARG A 28 3.12 -15.57 -2.04
C ARG A 28 3.67 -14.25 -2.58
N LEU A 29 3.68 -14.05 -3.89
CA LEU A 29 4.13 -12.81 -4.51
C LEU A 29 3.30 -11.61 -4.07
N LEU A 30 1.97 -11.75 -4.04
CA LEU A 30 1.07 -10.71 -3.52
C LEU A 30 1.37 -10.39 -2.05
N LYS A 31 1.66 -11.41 -1.24
CA LYS A 31 2.06 -11.22 0.17
C LYS A 31 3.40 -10.50 0.29
N ASP A 32 4.38 -10.83 -0.54
CA ASP A 32 5.70 -10.19 -0.55
C ASP A 32 5.58 -8.70 -0.95
N ASP A 33 4.57 -8.33 -1.76
CA ASP A 33 4.20 -6.94 -2.10
C ASP A 33 3.36 -6.22 -1.01
N GLY A 34 3.09 -6.90 0.11
CA GLY A 34 2.37 -6.33 1.26
C GLY A 34 0.88 -6.63 1.31
N TYR A 35 0.34 -7.45 0.41
CA TYR A 35 -1.09 -7.81 0.41
C TYR A 35 -1.37 -9.07 1.24
N ILE A 36 -2.17 -8.91 2.29
CA ILE A 36 -2.51 -9.96 3.23
C ILE A 36 -3.84 -10.62 2.81
N TYR A 37 -3.76 -11.90 2.49
CA TYR A 37 -4.93 -12.73 2.21
C TYR A 37 -5.92 -12.76 3.40
N ASN A 38 -7.22 -12.68 3.12
CA ASN A 38 -8.34 -12.50 4.04
C ASN A 38 -8.40 -11.15 4.79
N VAL A 39 -7.51 -10.21 4.46
CA VAL A 39 -7.55 -8.82 4.97
C VAL A 39 -7.70 -7.86 3.80
N ASP A 40 -6.78 -7.96 2.84
CA ASP A 40 -6.77 -7.15 1.62
C ASP A 40 -7.57 -7.79 0.51
N TYR A 41 -7.53 -9.11 0.34
CA TYR A 41 -8.36 -9.80 -0.65
C TYR A 41 -8.76 -11.19 -0.18
N ASP A 42 -9.91 -11.68 -0.63
CA ASP A 42 -10.45 -12.98 -0.24
C ASP A 42 -10.33 -14.05 -1.34
N VAL A 43 -10.83 -15.25 -1.05
CA VAL A 43 -10.89 -16.36 -2.02
C VAL A 43 -11.64 -15.96 -3.28
N TYR A 44 -12.73 -15.21 -3.14
CA TYR A 44 -13.66 -14.91 -4.22
C TYR A 44 -13.02 -13.94 -5.23
N ALA A 45 -12.46 -12.84 -4.72
CA ALA A 45 -11.74 -11.87 -5.53
C ALA A 45 -10.56 -12.50 -6.28
N PHE A 46 -9.77 -13.34 -5.59
CA PHE A 46 -8.64 -14.04 -6.21
C PHE A 46 -9.09 -15.05 -7.27
N SER A 47 -10.09 -15.88 -6.95
CA SER A 47 -10.61 -16.90 -7.88
C SER A 47 -11.20 -16.26 -9.14
N ASN A 48 -11.92 -15.16 -8.98
CA ASN A 48 -12.48 -14.43 -10.11
C ASN A 48 -11.40 -13.77 -10.97
N ALA A 49 -10.34 -13.23 -10.36
CA ALA A 49 -9.21 -12.68 -11.11
C ALA A 49 -8.54 -13.76 -11.98
N VAL A 50 -8.26 -14.94 -11.41
CA VAL A 50 -7.69 -16.08 -12.15
C VAL A 50 -8.66 -16.57 -13.23
N ALA A 51 -9.95 -16.66 -12.94
CA ALA A 51 -10.96 -17.07 -13.92
C ALA A 51 -11.05 -16.09 -15.10
N TYR A 52 -10.96 -14.78 -14.83
CA TYR A 52 -10.91 -13.76 -15.86
C TYR A 52 -9.68 -13.91 -16.75
N LEU A 53 -8.49 -14.08 -16.16
CA LEU A 53 -7.24 -14.23 -16.89
C LEU A 53 -7.27 -15.45 -17.79
N LYS A 54 -7.84 -16.55 -17.32
CA LYS A 54 -8.07 -17.77 -18.11
C LYS A 54 -9.05 -17.53 -19.26
N ARG A 55 -10.20 -16.89 -19.01
CA ARG A 55 -11.22 -16.61 -20.03
C ARG A 55 -10.71 -15.70 -21.14
N ASN A 56 -9.83 -14.76 -20.83
CA ASN A 56 -9.25 -13.83 -21.78
C ASN A 56 -7.90 -14.30 -22.34
N SER A 57 -7.58 -15.59 -22.18
CA SER A 57 -6.39 -16.23 -22.78
C SER A 57 -5.06 -15.62 -22.37
N TYR A 58 -4.97 -14.96 -21.21
CA TYR A 58 -3.70 -14.53 -20.64
C TYR A 58 -2.91 -15.71 -20.06
N ILE A 59 -3.65 -16.70 -19.55
CA ILE A 59 -3.10 -17.89 -18.91
C ILE A 59 -3.87 -19.13 -19.37
N GLU A 60 -3.20 -20.27 -19.41
CA GLU A 60 -3.81 -21.57 -19.68
C GLU A 60 -3.42 -22.60 -18.61
N PRO A 61 -4.30 -23.54 -18.26
CA PRO A 61 -3.97 -24.58 -17.30
C PRO A 61 -2.94 -25.56 -17.88
N THR A 62 -1.96 -25.98 -17.08
CA THR A 62 -0.90 -26.93 -17.51
C THR A 62 -1.27 -28.40 -17.33
N GLY A 63 -2.53 -28.69 -16.94
CA GLY A 63 -3.00 -30.03 -16.59
C GLY A 63 -2.87 -30.37 -15.09
N VAL A 64 -2.06 -29.62 -14.33
CA VAL A 64 -2.01 -29.70 -12.87
C VAL A 64 -2.96 -28.69 -12.25
N LYS A 65 -3.78 -29.13 -11.28
CA LYS A 65 -4.75 -28.26 -10.62
C LYS A 65 -4.04 -27.09 -9.94
N GLY A 66 -4.43 -25.87 -10.31
CA GLY A 66 -3.86 -24.64 -9.74
C GLY A 66 -2.55 -24.19 -10.39
N SER A 67 -2.11 -24.85 -11.47
CA SER A 67 -0.91 -24.50 -12.23
C SER A 67 -1.27 -23.98 -13.62
N TYR A 68 -0.60 -22.91 -14.03
CA TYR A 68 -0.90 -22.19 -15.25
C TYR A 68 0.37 -21.79 -16.00
N ARG A 69 0.28 -21.80 -17.33
CA ARG A 69 1.28 -21.26 -18.26
C ARG A 69 0.80 -19.92 -18.78
N VAL A 70 1.72 -18.96 -18.91
CA VAL A 70 1.45 -17.64 -19.46
C VAL A 70 1.58 -17.70 -20.97
N ILE A 71 0.53 -17.27 -21.69
CA ILE A 71 0.52 -17.21 -23.14
C ILE A 71 0.92 -15.78 -23.55
N LYS A 72 2.20 -15.54 -23.88
CA LYS A 72 2.72 -14.23 -24.36
C LYS A 72 1.98 -13.77 -25.62
N LYS A 73 1.82 -12.49 -25.97
CA LYS A 73 1.62 -11.16 -25.33
C LYS A 73 1.28 -10.25 -26.54
N LYS A 74 0.14 -9.56 -26.59
CA LYS A 74 0.08 -8.33 -27.41
C LYS A 74 0.51 -7.20 -26.49
N SER A 75 1.66 -6.61 -26.77
CA SER A 75 1.81 -5.17 -26.64
C SER A 75 0.59 -4.57 -27.32
N LYS A 76 -0.44 -4.22 -26.52
CA LYS A 76 -1.37 -3.21 -27.01
C LYS A 76 -0.50 -1.97 -27.20
N SER A 77 -0.56 -1.45 -28.41
CA SER A 77 -0.26 -0.05 -28.68
C SER A 77 -0.68 0.77 -27.46
N VAL A 78 0.23 1.63 -27.02
CA VAL A 78 -0.02 2.63 -26.00
C VAL A 78 -1.18 3.49 -26.52
N ASP A 79 -2.42 3.06 -26.27
CA ASP A 79 -3.59 3.91 -26.34
C ASP A 79 -3.41 4.94 -25.21
N GLU A 80 -3.78 6.17 -25.52
CA GLU A 80 -3.70 7.36 -24.67
C GLU A 80 -4.25 7.14 -23.24
N SER A 81 -5.04 6.09 -23.02
CA SER A 81 -5.46 5.60 -21.70
C SER A 81 -4.32 5.15 -20.77
N THR A 82 -3.15 4.79 -21.29
CA THR A 82 -2.03 4.25 -20.49
C THR A 82 -1.24 5.34 -19.76
N GLU A 83 -1.20 6.56 -20.33
CA GLU A 83 -0.65 7.73 -19.66
C GLU A 83 -1.63 8.22 -18.59
N GLU A 84 -2.92 8.36 -18.92
CA GLU A 84 -3.97 8.70 -17.94
C GLU A 84 -3.99 7.71 -16.76
N PHE A 85 -3.82 6.41 -17.01
CA PHE A 85 -3.72 5.38 -15.96
C PHE A 85 -2.43 5.44 -15.15
N LYS A 86 -1.28 5.76 -15.74
CA LYS A 86 -0.05 5.98 -14.98
C LYS A 86 -0.18 7.20 -14.07
N THR A 87 -0.83 8.27 -14.53
CA THR A 87 -1.16 9.43 -13.69
C THR A 87 -2.19 9.07 -12.61
N LEU A 88 -3.25 8.31 -12.93
CA LEU A 88 -4.25 7.89 -11.94
C LEU A 88 -3.68 6.95 -10.88
N ASN A 89 -2.79 6.03 -11.26
CA ASN A 89 -2.11 5.14 -10.33
C ASN A 89 -1.11 5.91 -9.46
N LYS A 90 -0.38 6.88 -10.03
CA LYS A 90 0.45 7.81 -9.25
C LYS A 90 -0.39 8.68 -8.32
N GLU A 91 -1.57 9.15 -8.74
CA GLU A 91 -2.50 9.89 -7.89
C GLU A 91 -3.06 9.03 -6.76
N LEU A 92 -3.35 7.76 -7.03
CA LEU A 92 -3.81 6.81 -6.02
C LEU A 92 -2.71 6.50 -5.01
N GLU A 93 -1.49 6.21 -5.47
CA GLU A 93 -0.30 6.03 -4.62
C GLU A 93 0.00 7.29 -3.81
N LEU A 94 -0.13 8.48 -4.42
CA LEU A 94 0.04 9.77 -3.74
C LEU A 94 -1.06 9.98 -2.70
N LYS A 95 -2.31 9.59 -2.99
CA LYS A 95 -3.43 9.67 -2.06
C LYS A 95 -3.21 8.72 -0.87
N GLU A 96 -2.76 7.51 -1.10
CA GLU A 96 -2.42 6.56 -0.04
C GLU A 96 -1.24 7.05 0.81
N MET A 97 -0.19 7.58 0.19
CA MET A 97 0.93 8.20 0.91
C MET A 97 0.45 9.39 1.74
N ARG A 98 -0.41 10.26 1.19
CA ARG A 98 -1.02 11.38 1.92
C ARG A 98 -1.83 10.90 3.10
N GLU A 99 -2.65 9.86 2.96
CA GLU A 99 -3.44 9.31 4.06
C GLU A 99 -2.55 8.64 5.13
N LYS A 100 -1.48 7.93 4.74
CA LYS A 100 -0.48 7.39 5.68
C LYS A 100 0.22 8.50 6.46
N VAL A 101 0.65 9.56 5.79
CA VAL A 101 1.27 10.73 6.42
C VAL A 101 0.29 11.41 7.38
N LYS A 102 -0.96 11.66 6.96
CA LYS A 102 -1.99 12.25 7.84
C LYS A 102 -2.23 11.41 9.08
N LYS A 103 -2.32 10.08 8.92
CA LYS A 103 -2.52 9.16 10.04
C LYS A 103 -1.34 9.19 10.99
N CYS A 104 -0.12 9.12 10.47
CA CYS A 104 1.12 9.21 11.25
C CYS A 104 1.18 10.51 12.04
N VAL A 105 0.92 11.66 11.40
CA VAL A 105 0.90 12.97 12.06
C VAL A 105 -0.16 13.02 13.17
N ARG A 106 -1.36 12.47 12.95
CA ARG A 106 -2.39 12.40 14.00
C ARG A 106 -1.97 11.53 15.18
N GLU A 107 -1.41 10.36 14.91
CA GLU A 107 -0.95 9.44 15.96
C GLU A 107 0.17 10.06 16.78
N THR A 108 1.17 10.67 16.12
CA THR A 108 2.23 11.42 16.79
C THR A 108 1.67 12.59 17.60
N TYR A 109 0.72 13.35 17.05
CA TYR A 109 0.11 14.46 17.80
C TYR A 109 -0.62 13.99 19.06
N LEU A 110 -1.38 12.89 18.98
CA LEU A 110 -2.08 12.31 20.13
C LEU A 110 -1.10 11.78 21.18
N GLU A 111 0.02 11.20 20.76
CA GLU A 111 1.08 10.75 21.68
C GLU A 111 1.73 11.93 22.39
N LEU A 112 2.01 13.02 21.66
CA LEU A 112 2.53 14.26 22.24
C LEU A 112 1.54 14.92 23.20
N GLU A 113 0.26 15.01 22.83
CA GLU A 113 -0.81 15.54 23.67
C GLU A 113 -0.93 14.72 24.96
N LYS A 114 -0.86 13.39 24.87
CA LYS A 114 -0.85 12.50 26.02
C LYS A 114 0.37 12.71 26.92
N ILE A 115 1.57 12.86 26.35
CA ILE A 115 2.79 13.17 27.13
C ILE A 115 2.63 14.51 27.86
N LEU A 116 2.05 15.51 27.21
CA LEU A 116 1.81 16.85 27.77
C LEU A 116 0.71 16.85 28.85
N ASP A 117 -0.34 16.04 28.68
CA ASP A 117 -1.49 15.97 29.61
C ASP A 117 -1.25 15.04 30.81
N GLU A 118 -0.47 13.96 30.64
CA GLU A 118 -0.20 12.99 31.71
C GLU A 118 0.80 13.52 32.75
N GLU A 119 1.69 14.45 32.39
CA GLU A 119 2.70 14.97 33.29
C GLU A 119 2.26 16.27 34.00
N LYS A 120 1.87 16.14 35.27
CA LYS A 120 1.54 17.31 36.11
C LYS A 120 2.77 18.22 36.29
N PRO A 121 2.59 19.56 36.30
CA PRO A 121 3.65 20.56 36.56
C PRO A 121 4.54 20.26 37.77
N SER A 122 3.99 19.62 38.81
CA SER A 122 4.66 19.26 40.05
C SER A 122 5.69 18.11 39.93
N VAL A 123 5.69 17.36 38.82
CA VAL A 123 6.59 16.23 38.56
C VAL A 123 7.87 16.68 37.85
N TYR A 124 7.80 17.69 36.98
CA TYR A 124 8.95 18.24 36.25
C TYR A 124 10.07 18.79 37.14
N GLY A 125 9.73 19.27 38.34
CA GLY A 125 10.74 19.66 39.33
C GLY A 125 11.64 18.51 39.81
N ARG A 126 11.26 17.25 39.57
CA ARG A 126 12.02 16.05 39.96
C ARG A 126 12.82 15.41 38.83
N ASN A 127 12.45 15.63 37.56
CA ASN A 127 13.19 15.13 36.40
C ASN A 127 13.41 16.24 35.37
N ARG A 128 14.53 16.95 35.53
CA ARG A 128 14.90 18.12 34.73
C ARG A 128 15.06 17.80 33.24
N HIS A 129 15.55 16.60 32.90
CA HIS A 129 15.78 16.21 31.51
C HIS A 129 14.47 16.08 30.72
N THR A 130 13.47 15.41 31.30
CA THR A 130 12.14 15.29 30.67
C THR A 130 11.49 16.65 30.46
N TYR A 131 11.64 17.57 31.42
CA TYR A 131 11.15 18.95 31.27
C TYR A 131 11.85 19.69 30.12
N GLU A 132 13.17 19.59 30.03
CA GLU A 132 13.97 20.22 28.97
C GLU A 132 13.63 19.65 27.59
N ASP A 133 13.44 18.32 27.47
CA ASP A 133 13.05 17.65 26.23
C ASP A 133 11.66 18.12 25.75
N VAL A 134 10.67 18.14 26.66
CA VAL A 134 9.31 18.60 26.37
C VAL A 134 9.28 20.08 25.97
N THR A 135 10.04 20.93 26.68
CA THR A 135 10.13 22.36 26.37
C THR A 135 10.77 22.60 25.00
N THR A 136 11.85 21.88 24.71
CA THR A 136 12.55 21.95 23.41
C THR A 136 11.64 21.53 22.27
N LEU A 137 10.84 20.49 22.47
CA LEU A 137 9.85 20.04 21.50
C LEU A 137 8.78 21.12 21.24
N ILE A 138 8.24 21.75 22.28
CA ILE A 138 7.25 22.84 22.15
C ILE A 138 7.84 24.03 21.39
N GLU A 139 9.09 24.42 21.68
CA GLU A 139 9.78 25.49 20.96
C GLU A 139 10.03 25.16 19.50
N TYR A 140 10.39 23.91 19.20
CA TYR A 140 10.58 23.43 17.83
C TYR A 140 9.25 23.48 17.06
N MET A 141 8.17 22.95 17.63
CA MET A 141 6.83 22.99 17.01
C MET A 141 6.33 24.41 16.75
N ARG A 142 6.66 25.38 17.62
CA ARG A 142 6.33 26.80 17.43
C ARG A 142 7.06 27.47 16.27
N LYS A 143 8.27 26.99 15.96
CA LYS A 143 9.12 27.54 14.88
C LYS A 143 9.01 26.73 13.59
N PHE A 144 8.27 25.62 13.61
CA PHE A 144 8.13 24.74 12.47
C PHE A 144 7.23 25.39 11.42
N ASP A 145 7.83 25.87 10.35
CA ASP A 145 7.12 26.48 9.21
C ASP A 145 7.05 25.47 8.05
N PHE A 146 5.84 25.18 7.58
CA PHE A 146 5.65 24.40 6.36
C PHE A 146 5.86 25.32 5.16
N ILE A 147 7.10 25.42 4.69
CA ILE A 147 7.38 26.09 3.41
C ILE A 147 6.98 25.11 2.29
N VAL A 148 5.92 25.46 1.57
CA VAL A 148 5.59 24.85 0.27
C VAL A 148 6.06 25.83 -0.78
N GLU A 149 7.22 25.57 -1.39
CA GLU A 149 7.67 26.34 -2.55
C GLU A 149 6.74 26.02 -3.74
N GLU A 150 6.14 27.05 -4.32
CA GLU A 150 5.25 26.97 -5.51
C GLU A 150 6.03 26.66 -6.80
#